data_AF-A0A925DVV4-F1
#
_entry.id   AF-A0A925DVV4-F1
#
_cell.length_a   1.000
_cell.length_b   1.000
_cell.length_c   1.000
_cell.angle_alpha   90.00
_cell.angle_beta   90.00
_cell.angle_gamma   90.00
#
_symmetry.space_group_name_H-M   'P 1'
#
loop_
_entity.id
_entity.type
_entity.pdbx_description
1 polymer ?
#
loop_
_entity_poly.entity_id
_entity_poly.type
_entity_poly.pdbx_seq_one_letter_code
_entity_poly.pdbx_strand_id
1 'polypeptide(L)'
;MASAKKQDCRKKEYQKISFYRKLSIIDEINNGLISINHASQVYNISRSSITYWMQKLSSFTQKKKGVSKNDEIKKLKERIEALEFIKDLQQDIIVDFEKVTGEELSKKYLPEALANEIARKKKKLTK
;
A
#
# COMPACT_ATOMS: atom_id res chain seq x y z
N MET A 1 38.17 -27.37 -34.60
CA MET A 1 37.21 -27.33 -33.47
C MET A 1 35.80 -27.53 -34.04
N ALA A 2 35.27 -28.76 -34.03
CA ALA A 2 33.95 -29.05 -34.58
C ALA A 2 32.87 -28.38 -33.72
N SER A 3 31.97 -27.61 -34.34
CA SER A 3 30.84 -26.99 -33.63
C SER A 3 29.80 -28.06 -33.27
N ALA A 4 29.53 -28.24 -31.98
CA ALA A 4 28.47 -29.10 -31.52
C ALA A 4 27.11 -28.55 -32.00
N LYS A 5 26.41 -29.30 -32.86
CA LYS A 5 25.04 -28.99 -33.28
C LYS A 5 24.13 -29.03 -32.05
N LYS A 6 23.55 -27.88 -31.67
CA LYS A 6 22.53 -27.80 -30.62
C LYS A 6 21.35 -28.67 -31.04
N GLN A 7 20.96 -29.64 -30.21
CA GLN A 7 19.73 -30.41 -30.43
C GLN A 7 18.53 -29.47 -30.45
N ASP A 8 17.63 -29.68 -31.41
CA ASP A 8 16.38 -28.93 -31.50
C ASP A 8 15.58 -29.10 -30.20
N CYS A 9 15.17 -27.98 -29.62
CA CYS A 9 14.33 -28.00 -28.44
C CYS A 9 12.95 -28.58 -28.78
N ARG A 10 12.48 -29.53 -27.97
CA ARG A 10 11.15 -30.11 -28.13
C ARG A 10 10.10 -28.99 -28.04
N LYS A 11 9.23 -28.90 -29.05
CA LYS A 11 8.09 -27.98 -29.04
C LYS A 11 7.19 -28.36 -27.86
N LYS A 12 6.87 -27.37 -27.02
CA LYS A 12 5.90 -27.57 -25.93
C LYS A 12 4.51 -27.74 -26.53
N GLU A 13 3.77 -28.71 -26.01
CA GLU A 13 2.38 -28.94 -26.40
C GLU A 13 1.50 -27.76 -25.97
N TYR A 14 0.50 -27.43 -26.79
CA TYR A 14 -0.39 -26.31 -26.51
C TYR A 14 -1.32 -26.64 -25.33
N GLN A 15 -1.13 -25.95 -24.21
CA GLN A 15 -2.04 -26.02 -23.07
C GLN A 15 -3.14 -24.97 -23.21
N LYS A 16 -4.38 -25.43 -23.41
CA LYS A 16 -5.55 -24.56 -23.52
C LYS A 16 -5.96 -24.05 -22.14
N ILE A 17 -5.43 -22.89 -21.76
CA ILE A 17 -5.71 -22.25 -20.47
C ILE A 17 -6.86 -21.26 -20.64
N SER A 18 -7.86 -21.35 -19.74
CA SER A 18 -9.01 -20.45 -19.74
C SER A 18 -8.62 -18.99 -19.47
N PHE A 19 -9.40 -18.05 -20.00
CA PHE A 19 -9.15 -16.62 -19.82
C PHE A 19 -9.13 -16.21 -18.34
N TYR A 20 -10.10 -16.72 -17.56
CA TYR A 20 -10.18 -16.48 -16.12
C TYR A 20 -8.90 -16.93 -15.40
N ARG A 21 -8.37 -18.11 -15.74
CA ARG A 21 -7.14 -18.62 -15.14
C ARG A 21 -5.93 -17.74 -15.45
N LYS A 22 -5.85 -17.18 -16.67
CA LYS A 22 -4.78 -16.22 -17.03
C LYS A 22 -4.85 -14.97 -16.15
N LEU A 23 -6.05 -14.44 -15.90
CA LEU A 23 -6.24 -13.27 -15.04
C LEU A 23 -5.87 -13.56 -13.57
N SER A 24 -6.25 -14.73 -13.03
CA SER A 24 -5.88 -15.14 -11.66
C SER A 24 -4.35 -15.19 -11.48
N ILE A 25 -3.64 -15.81 -12.44
CA ILE A 25 -2.18 -15.91 -12.40
C ILE A 25 -1.54 -14.52 -12.45
N ILE A 26 -2.06 -13.62 -13.30
CA ILE A 26 -1.55 -12.24 -13.39
C ILE A 26 -1.78 -11.49 -12.07
N ASP A 27 -2.93 -11.68 -11.42
CA ASP A 27 -3.26 -11.02 -10.16
C ASP A 27 -2.34 -11.49 -9.02
N GLU A 28 -2.13 -12.80 -8.90
CA GLU A 28 -1.19 -13.39 -7.93
C GLU A 28 0.24 -12.84 -8.11
N ILE A 29 0.69 -12.65 -9.36
CA ILE A 29 2.00 -12.08 -9.68
C ILE A 29 2.05 -10.59 -9.33
N ASN A 30 1.05 -9.81 -9.72
CA ASN A 30 1.02 -8.36 -9.46
C ASN A 30 0.92 -8.04 -7.97
N ASN A 31 0.21 -8.86 -7.19
CA ASN A 31 0.13 -8.73 -5.74
C ASN A 31 1.42 -9.21 -5.03
N GLY A 32 2.38 -9.78 -5.78
CA GLY A 32 3.65 -10.27 -5.26
C GLY A 32 3.54 -11.58 -4.45
N LEU A 33 2.43 -12.31 -4.59
CA LEU A 33 2.24 -13.61 -3.93
C LEU A 33 3.16 -14.68 -4.53
N ILE A 34 3.33 -14.64 -5.85
CA ILE A 34 4.21 -15.56 -6.58
C ILE A 34 5.10 -14.79 -7.57
N SER A 35 6.32 -15.28 -7.77
CA SER A 35 7.18 -14.77 -8.84
C SER A 35 6.78 -15.37 -10.20
N ILE A 36 7.14 -14.70 -11.30
CA ILE A 36 6.95 -15.23 -12.67
C ILE A 36 7.66 -16.59 -12.84
N ASN A 37 8.83 -16.77 -12.21
CA ASN A 37 9.56 -18.02 -12.24
C ASN A 37 8.80 -19.14 -11.51
N HIS A 38 8.26 -18.84 -10.33
CA HIS A 38 7.46 -19.78 -9.56
C HIS A 38 6.17 -20.15 -10.30
N ALA A 39 5.45 -19.16 -10.84
CA ALA A 39 4.26 -19.38 -11.66
C ALA A 39 4.55 -20.27 -12.89
N SER A 40 5.70 -20.06 -13.54
CA SER A 40 6.13 -20.86 -14.69
C SER A 40 6.34 -22.33 -14.32
N GLN A 41 6.90 -22.61 -13.14
CA GLN A 41 7.09 -23.98 -12.65
C GLN A 41 5.77 -24.62 -12.22
N VAL A 42 4.97 -23.93 -11.39
CA VAL A 42 3.72 -24.46 -10.81
C VAL A 42 2.69 -24.75 -11.89
N TYR A 43 2.54 -23.85 -12.86
CA TYR A 43 1.52 -23.99 -13.91
C TYR A 43 2.06 -24.63 -15.19
N ASN A 44 3.36 -24.96 -15.25
CA ASN A 44 4.05 -25.48 -16.44
C ASN A 44 3.91 -24.59 -17.69
N ILE A 45 3.79 -23.28 -17.48
CA ILE A 45 3.62 -22.27 -18.53
C ILE A 45 4.98 -21.62 -18.78
N SER A 46 5.31 -21.30 -20.04
CA SER A 46 6.54 -20.56 -20.32
C SER A 46 6.50 -19.15 -19.72
N ARG A 47 7.63 -18.68 -19.19
CA ARG A 47 7.77 -17.32 -18.66
C ARG A 47 7.37 -16.26 -19.69
N SER A 48 7.75 -16.46 -20.96
CA SER A 48 7.38 -15.56 -22.06
C SER A 48 5.88 -15.49 -22.31
N SER A 49 5.15 -16.62 -22.19
CA SER A 49 3.68 -16.61 -22.28
C SER A 49 3.05 -15.80 -21.15
N ILE A 50 3.55 -15.95 -19.92
CA ILE A 50 3.08 -15.19 -18.75
C ILE A 50 3.36 -13.70 -18.95
N THR A 51 4.58 -13.32 -19.35
CA THR A 51 4.94 -11.93 -19.64
C THR A 51 4.06 -11.35 -20.74
N TYR A 52 3.78 -12.10 -21.80
CA TYR A 52 2.88 -11.69 -22.88
C TYR A 52 1.46 -11.45 -22.37
N TRP A 53 0.92 -12.34 -21.53
CA TRP A 53 -0.40 -12.14 -20.92
C TRP A 53 -0.41 -10.94 -19.98
N MET A 54 0.63 -10.73 -19.16
CA MET A 54 0.73 -9.51 -18.35
C MET A 54 0.72 -8.25 -19.22
N GLN A 55 1.40 -8.25 -20.36
CA GLN A 55 1.41 -7.09 -21.26
C GLN A 55 0.05 -6.84 -21.93
N LYS A 56 -0.64 -7.90 -22.37
CA LYS A 56 -1.88 -7.80 -23.16
C LYS A 56 -3.17 -7.80 -22.34
N LEU A 57 -3.15 -8.46 -21.17
CA LEU A 57 -4.32 -8.68 -20.32
C LEU A 57 -4.25 -7.92 -19.00
N SER A 58 -3.18 -7.16 -18.73
CA SER A 58 -3.18 -6.23 -17.59
C SER A 58 -4.21 -5.14 -17.83
N SER A 59 -5.34 -5.24 -17.13
CA SER A 59 -6.34 -4.18 -17.12
C SER A 59 -5.76 -2.91 -16.51
N PHE A 60 -6.26 -1.74 -16.94
CA PHE A 60 -5.87 -0.45 -16.37
C PHE A 60 -6.12 -0.39 -14.85
N THR A 61 -7.18 -1.06 -14.38
CA THR A 61 -7.53 -1.21 -12.96
C THR A 61 -6.51 -2.05 -12.18
N GLN A 62 -5.93 -3.10 -12.78
CA GLN A 62 -4.86 -3.88 -12.14
C GLN A 62 -3.55 -3.08 -12.06
N LYS A 63 -3.24 -2.27 -13.08
CA LYS A 63 -2.09 -1.34 -13.01
C LYS A 63 -2.28 -0.27 -11.93
N LYS A 64 -3.50 0.25 -11.76
CA LYS A 64 -3.84 1.21 -10.69
C LYS A 64 -3.80 0.62 -9.28
N LYS A 65 -4.04 -0.69 -9.09
CA LYS A 65 -3.85 -1.35 -7.78
C LYS A 65 -2.38 -1.55 -7.42
N GLY A 66 -1.49 -1.53 -8.40
CA GLY A 66 -0.04 -1.54 -8.20
C GLY A 66 0.52 -0.18 -7.78
N VAL A 67 -0.16 0.57 -6.91
CA VAL A 67 0.51 1.64 -6.17
C VAL A 67 1.54 0.93 -5.30
N SER A 68 2.81 1.33 -5.37
CA SER A 68 3.83 0.67 -4.57
C SER A 68 3.44 0.78 -3.10
N LYS A 69 3.66 -0.27 -2.31
CA LYS A 69 3.50 -0.20 -0.84
C LYS A 69 4.23 1.03 -0.27
N ASN A 70 5.35 1.41 -0.89
CA ASN A 70 6.11 2.60 -0.51
C ASN A 70 5.36 3.91 -0.77
N ASP A 71 4.61 4.01 -1.86
CA ASP A 71 3.82 5.21 -2.18
C ASP A 71 2.62 5.34 -1.25
N GLU A 72 1.98 4.22 -0.89
CA GLU A 72 0.92 4.19 0.10
C GLU A 72 1.44 4.55 1.49
N ILE A 73 2.58 4.00 1.90
CA ILE A 73 3.27 4.38 3.14
C ILE A 73 3.59 5.88 3.15
N LYS A 74 4.09 6.43 2.04
CA LYS A 74 4.38 7.86 1.91
C LYS A 74 3.12 8.70 2.11
N LYS A 75 2.03 8.36 1.42
CA LYS A 75 0.74 9.06 1.53
C LYS A 75 0.16 8.99 2.94
N LEU A 76 0.27 7.83 3.60
CA LEU A 76 -0.18 7.68 4.99
C LEU A 76 0.65 8.53 5.96
N LYS A 77 1.98 8.60 5.78
CA LYS A 77 2.85 9.47 6.58
C LYS A 77 2.52 10.95 6.41
N GLU A 78 2.38 11.41 5.18
CA GLU A 78 1.97 12.80 4.88
C GLU A 78 0.61 13.13 5.53
N ARG A 79 -0.33 12.18 5.52
CA ARG A 79 -1.62 12.36 6.16
C ARG A 79 -1.52 12.41 7.68
N ILE A 80 -0.68 11.57 8.30
CA ILE A 80 -0.42 11.58 9.74
C ILE A 80 0.18 12.92 10.17
N GLU A 81 1.21 13.40 9.47
CA GLU A 81 1.86 14.69 9.76
C GLU A 81 0.86 15.86 9.69
N ALA A 82 0.02 15.89 8.66
CA ALA A 82 -1.03 16.91 8.54
C ALA A 82 -2.06 16.84 9.68
N LEU A 83 -2.42 15.63 10.13
CA LEU A 83 -3.36 15.43 11.24
C LEU A 83 -2.74 15.82 12.58
N GLU A 84 -1.46 15.53 12.79
CA GLU A 84 -0.70 15.94 13.98
C GLU A 84 -0.63 17.47 14.08
N PHE A 85 -0.35 18.15 12.97
CA PHE A 85 -0.37 19.62 12.93
C PHE A 85 -1.74 20.21 13.29
N ILE A 86 -2.82 19.68 12.69
CA ILE A 86 -4.20 20.14 12.98
C ILE A 86 -4.53 19.91 14.46
N LYS A 87 -4.16 18.75 15.00
CA LYS A 87 -4.37 18.41 16.41
C LYS A 87 -3.66 19.41 17.32
N ASP A 88 -2.39 19.71 17.05
CA ASP A 88 -1.62 20.66 17.86
C ASP A 88 -2.24 22.05 17.84
N LEU A 89 -2.62 22.54 16.66
CA LEU A 89 -3.32 23.82 16.50
C LEU A 89 -4.65 23.85 17.27
N GLN A 90 -5.46 22.79 17.17
CA GLN A 90 -6.72 22.68 17.92
C GLN A 90 -6.49 22.71 19.43
N GLN A 91 -5.45 22.04 19.93
CA GLN A 91 -5.13 22.08 21.36
C GLN A 91 -4.73 23.48 21.82
N ASP A 92 -3.99 24.24 21.02
CA ASP A 92 -3.64 25.63 21.36
C ASP A 92 -4.87 26.52 21.44
N ILE A 93 -5.75 26.42 20.44
CA ILE A 93 -7.03 27.15 20.44
C ILE A 93 -7.87 26.79 21.65
N ILE A 94 -7.95 25.51 22.02
CA ILE A 94 -8.71 25.07 23.21
C ILE A 94 -8.09 25.65 24.48
N VAL A 95 -6.77 25.59 24.64
CA VAL A 95 -6.10 26.16 25.83
C VAL A 95 -6.39 27.64 25.96
N ASP A 96 -6.32 28.39 24.86
CA ASP A 96 -6.60 29.83 24.87
C ASP A 96 -8.09 30.12 25.13
N PHE A 97 -8.99 29.35 24.53
CA PHE A 97 -10.42 29.44 24.80
C PHE A 97 -10.74 29.22 26.28
N GLU A 98 -10.20 28.18 26.90
CA GLU A 98 -10.42 27.90 28.33
C GLU A 98 -9.81 28.98 29.23
N LYS A 99 -8.70 29.60 28.82
CA LYS A 99 -8.08 30.72 29.56
C LYS A 99 -8.96 31.97 29.50
N VAL A 100 -9.52 32.28 28.33
CA VAL A 100 -10.36 33.47 28.13
C VAL A 100 -11.71 33.34 28.83
N THR A 101 -12.33 32.16 28.74
CA THR A 101 -13.67 31.90 29.31
C THR A 101 -13.64 31.49 30.77
N GLY A 102 -12.53 30.91 31.25
CA GLY A 102 -12.42 30.33 32.58
C GLY A 102 -13.08 28.95 32.71
N GLU A 103 -13.71 28.42 31.66
CA GLU A 103 -14.37 27.12 31.67
C GLU A 103 -13.43 26.01 31.14
N GLU A 104 -13.30 24.91 31.89
CA GLU A 104 -12.46 23.77 31.49
C GLU A 104 -13.29 22.69 30.78
N LEU A 105 -13.64 22.95 29.51
CA LEU A 105 -14.51 22.08 28.72
C LEU A 105 -13.80 20.82 28.20
N SER A 106 -12.48 20.85 28.04
CA SER A 106 -11.71 19.73 27.51
C SER A 106 -11.90 18.45 28.32
N LYS A 107 -11.93 18.54 29.65
CA LYS A 107 -12.15 17.38 30.54
C LYS A 107 -13.53 16.74 30.41
N LYS A 108 -14.55 17.51 30.00
CA LYS A 108 -15.93 17.05 29.91
C LYS A 108 -16.23 16.37 28.58
N TYR A 109 -15.70 16.90 27.48
CA TYR A 109 -16.08 16.49 26.13
C TYR A 109 -15.03 15.66 25.39
N LEU A 110 -13.76 15.69 25.82
CA LEU A 110 -12.69 14.96 25.14
C LEU A 110 -12.36 13.65 25.85
N PRO A 111 -11.88 12.63 25.11
CA PRO A 111 -11.29 11.44 25.69
C PRO A 111 -10.18 11.77 26.68
N GLU A 112 -10.02 10.94 27.72
CA GLU A 112 -9.08 11.16 28.82
C GLU A 112 -7.65 11.44 28.35
N ALA A 113 -7.18 10.71 27.33
CA ALA A 113 -5.85 10.92 26.76
C ALA A 113 -5.67 12.35 26.21
N LEU A 114 -6.64 12.87 25.45
CA LEU A 114 -6.58 14.21 24.85
C LEU A 114 -6.78 15.31 25.90
N ALA A 115 -7.67 15.10 26.86
CA ALA A 115 -7.85 16.03 27.97
C ALA A 115 -6.55 16.16 28.80
N ASN A 116 -5.87 15.04 29.06
CA ASN A 116 -4.59 15.03 29.77
C ASN A 116 -3.46 15.72 28.98
N GLU A 117 -3.42 15.56 27.65
CA GLU A 117 -2.48 16.28 26.78
C GLU A 117 -2.71 17.79 26.85
N ILE A 118 -3.96 18.25 26.71
CA ILE A 118 -4.33 19.67 26.79
C ILE A 118 -3.96 20.23 28.18
N ALA A 119 -4.24 19.51 29.26
CA ALA A 119 -3.88 19.93 30.61
C ALA A 119 -2.34 20.07 30.78
N ARG A 120 -1.55 19.15 30.19
CA ARG A 120 -0.08 19.26 30.17
C ARG A 120 0.38 20.47 29.36
N LYS A 121 -0.24 20.72 28.20
CA LYS A 121 0.07 21.87 27.34
C LYS A 121 -0.24 23.19 28.05
N LYS A 122 -1.41 23.31 28.67
CA LYS A 122 -1.83 24.43 29.53
C LYS A 122 -0.80 24.74 30.61
N LYS A 123 -0.34 23.72 31.35
CA LYS A 123 0.71 23.86 32.38
C LYS A 123 2.06 24.36 31.84
N LYS A 124 2.43 23.99 30.62
CA LYS A 124 3.67 24.47 29.98
C LYS A 124 3.59 25.95 29.62
N LEU A 125 2.42 26.45 29.22
CA LEU A 125 2.19 27.85 28.85
C LEU A 125 2.04 28.79 30.06
N THR A 126 1.77 28.25 31.24
CA THR A 126 1.67 29.02 32.50
C THR A 126 2.96 29.05 33.31
N LYS A 127 3.99 28.30 32.88
CA LYS A 127 5.35 28.36 33.43
C LYS A 127 6.18 29.37 32.64
#